data_AF-A0A1L6R162-F1
#
_entry.id   AF-A0A1L6R162-F1
#
_cell.length_a   1.000
_cell.length_b   1.000
_cell.length_c   1.000
_cell.angle_alpha   90.00
_cell.angle_beta   90.00
_cell.angle_gamma   90.00
#
_symmetry.space_group_name_H-M   'P 1'
#
loop_
_entity.id
_entity.type
_entity.pdbx_description
1 polymer ?
#
loop_
_entity_poly.entity_id
_entity_poly.type
_entity_poly.pdbx_seq_one_letter_code
_entity_poly.pdbx_strand_id
1 'polypeptide(L)'
;MDTNALKIELIQKIIACNDIALLKQVEELLQRVNALEPGEEYELTTTNSVVPDRIYEQLEKDFIAYQNEEIQSEKWEKVEHELKEKYGL
;
A
#
# COMPACT_ATOMS: atom_id res chain seq x y z
N MET A 1 -24.09 15.00 -5.23
CA MET A 1 -22.78 14.42 -4.90
C MET A 1 -22.00 14.32 -6.19
N ASP A 2 -20.77 14.81 -6.22
CA ASP A 2 -19.94 14.72 -7.42
C ASP A 2 -19.50 13.25 -7.65
N THR A 3 -19.32 12.88 -8.92
CA THR A 3 -18.87 11.54 -9.31
C THR A 3 -17.54 11.19 -8.65
N ASN A 4 -16.61 12.15 -8.53
CA ASN A 4 -15.32 11.89 -7.88
C ASN A 4 -15.48 11.74 -6.36
N ALA A 5 -16.37 12.53 -5.75
CA ALA A 5 -16.69 12.40 -4.33
C ALA A 5 -17.25 11.00 -4.00
N LEU A 6 -18.17 10.48 -4.84
CA LEU A 6 -18.70 9.12 -4.69
C LEU A 6 -17.61 8.04 -4.83
N LYS A 7 -16.71 8.18 -5.82
CA LYS A 7 -15.60 7.24 -6.02
C LYS A 7 -14.68 7.19 -4.79
N ILE A 8 -14.29 8.36 -4.28
CA ILE A 8 -13.43 8.47 -3.09
C ILE A 8 -14.10 7.83 -1.88
N GLU A 9 -15.38 8.13 -1.64
CA GLU A 9 -16.13 7.58 -0.51
C GLU A 9 -16.22 6.04 -0.57
N LEU A 10 -16.46 5.47 -1.76
CA LEU A 10 -16.51 4.01 -1.95
C LEU A 10 -15.15 3.36 -1.68
N ILE A 11 -14.06 3.93 -2.20
CA ILE A 11 -12.70 3.41 -1.97
C ILE A 11 -12.37 3.47 -0.47
N GLN A 12 -12.70 4.56 0.22
CA GLN A 12 -12.48 4.69 1.66
C GLN A 12 -13.25 3.64 2.47
N LYS A 13 -14.50 3.35 2.09
CA LYS A 13 -15.30 2.30 2.73
C LYS A 13 -14.71 0.90 2.51
N ILE A 14 -14.19 0.63 1.32
CA ILE A 14 -13.52 -0.63 1.00
C ILE A 14 -12.24 -0.77 1.84
N ILE A 15 -11.40 0.27 1.90
CA ILE A 15 -10.16 0.29 2.70
C ILE A 15 -10.44 0.10 4.19
N ALA A 16 -11.52 0.69 4.72
CA ALA A 16 -11.89 0.59 6.13
C ALA A 16 -12.59 -0.74 6.49
N CYS A 17 -12.95 -1.57 5.50
CA CYS A 17 -13.66 -2.82 5.73
C CYS A 17 -12.69 -3.94 6.16
N ASN A 18 -12.87 -4.45 7.38
CA ASN A 18 -12.07 -5.57 7.91
C ASN A 18 -12.76 -6.95 7.74
N ASP A 19 -13.93 -7.00 7.11
CA ASP A 19 -14.69 -8.23 6.89
C ASP A 19 -14.38 -8.79 5.48
N ILE A 20 -13.61 -9.88 5.46
CA ILE A 20 -13.20 -10.58 4.23
C ILE A 20 -14.41 -11.13 3.47
N ALA A 21 -15.44 -11.63 4.17
CA ALA A 21 -16.62 -12.19 3.51
C ALA A 21 -17.43 -11.09 2.79
N LEU A 22 -17.51 -9.91 3.41
CA LEU A 22 -18.16 -8.75 2.79
C LEU A 22 -17.34 -8.23 1.59
N LEU A 23 -16.02 -8.16 1.71
CA LEU A 23 -15.15 -7.77 0.60
C LEU A 23 -15.27 -8.70 -0.62
N LYS A 24 -15.39 -10.02 -0.40
CA LYS A 24 -15.65 -10.99 -1.47
C LYS A 24 -16.98 -10.74 -2.18
N GLN A 25 -18.03 -10.40 -1.44
CA GLN A 25 -19.32 -10.07 -2.05
C GLN A 25 -19.24 -8.79 -2.90
N VAL A 26 -18.45 -7.81 -2.46
CA VAL A 26 -18.20 -6.58 -3.22
C VAL A 26 -17.44 -6.90 -4.51
N GLU A 27 -16.40 -7.73 -4.44
CA GLU A 27 -15.63 -8.19 -5.61
C GLU A 27 -16.52 -8.90 -6.64
N GLU A 28 -17.34 -9.86 -6.21
CA GLU A 28 -18.30 -10.56 -7.09
C GLU A 28 -19.29 -9.59 -7.76
N LEU A 29 -19.74 -8.57 -7.03
CA LEU A 29 -20.65 -7.56 -7.56
C LEU A 29 -19.98 -6.70 -8.64
N LEU A 30 -18.74 -6.29 -8.42
CA LEU A 30 -17.95 -5.51 -9.39
C LEU A 30 -17.66 -6.31 -10.66
N GLN A 31 -17.36 -7.61 -10.54
CA GLN A 31 -17.19 -8.51 -11.68
C GLN A 31 -18.48 -8.64 -12.51
N ARG A 32 -19.65 -8.77 -11.88
CA ARG A 32 -20.94 -8.89 -12.60
C ARG A 32 -21.28 -7.67 -13.45
N VAL A 33 -20.85 -6.49 -13.04
CA VAL A 33 -21.12 -5.24 -13.77
C VAL A 33 -20.02 -4.89 -14.76
N ASN A 34 -19.04 -5.77 -14.99
CA ASN A 34 -17.85 -5.54 -15.81
C ASN A 34 -17.19 -4.18 -15.48
N ALA A 35 -17.10 -3.84 -14.20
CA ALA A 35 -16.34 -2.70 -13.73
C ALA A 35 -14.83 -3.04 -13.82
N LEU A 36 -14.34 -3.18 -15.04
CA LEU A 36 -12.94 -3.39 -15.38
C LEU A 36 -12.31 -2.04 -15.68
N GLU A 37 -11.09 -1.78 -15.21
CA GLU A 37 -10.31 -0.70 -15.81
C GLU A 37 -10.03 -1.04 -17.30
N PRO A 38 -10.01 -0.03 -18.18
CA PRO A 38 -9.49 -0.21 -19.52
C PRO A 38 -8.02 -0.67 -19.47
N GLY A 39 -7.75 -1.94 -19.81
CA GLY A 39 -6.40 -2.53 -19.80
C GLY A 39 -6.04 -3.36 -18.58
N GLU A 40 -7.01 -3.71 -17.73
CA GLU A 40 -6.81 -4.49 -16.52
C GLU A 40 -6.66 -6.01 -16.79
N GLU A 41 -5.42 -6.50 -16.85
CA GLU A 41 -5.08 -7.87 -16.45
C GLU A 41 -4.53 -7.82 -15.03
N TYR A 42 -5.39 -7.65 -14.03
CA TYR A 42 -4.95 -7.94 -12.66
C TYR A 42 -4.95 -9.45 -12.47
N GLU A 43 -3.78 -10.06 -12.63
CA GLU A 43 -3.52 -11.37 -12.05
C GLU A 43 -3.62 -11.25 -10.52
N LEU A 44 -4.82 -11.45 -9.98
CA LEU A 44 -4.99 -11.83 -8.58
C LEU A 44 -4.40 -13.23 -8.43
N THR A 45 -3.09 -13.29 -8.27
CA THR A 45 -2.39 -14.49 -7.85
C THR A 45 -2.82 -14.77 -6.41
N THR A 46 -3.91 -15.52 -6.26
CA THR A 46 -4.45 -15.96 -4.96
C THR A 46 -3.54 -16.91 -4.18
N THR A 47 -2.27 -17.06 -4.57
CA THR A 47 -1.30 -17.93 -3.91
C THR A 47 0.09 -17.44 -4.25
N ASN A 48 0.88 -17.16 -3.21
CA ASN A 48 2.29 -16.75 -3.23
C ASN A 48 2.54 -15.25 -3.41
N SER A 49 2.26 -14.47 -2.36
CA SER A 49 3.09 -13.31 -2.02
C SER A 49 4.49 -13.83 -1.62
N VAL A 50 5.24 -14.33 -2.60
CA VAL A 50 6.65 -14.60 -2.44
C VAL A 50 7.31 -13.31 -2.88
N VAL A 51 7.46 -12.39 -1.93
CA VAL A 51 8.45 -11.32 -2.04
C VAL A 51 9.74 -12.00 -2.52
N PRO A 52 10.28 -11.65 -3.70
CA PRO A 52 11.40 -12.39 -4.29
C PRO A 52 12.58 -12.47 -3.31
N ASP A 53 13.25 -13.62 -3.19
CA ASP A 53 14.34 -13.83 -2.21
C ASP A 53 15.42 -12.74 -2.27
N ARG A 54 15.69 -12.22 -3.47
CA ARG A 54 16.57 -11.05 -3.70
C ARG A 54 16.22 -9.81 -2.86
N ILE A 55 14.95 -9.61 -2.51
CA ILE A 55 14.47 -8.50 -1.71
C ILE A 55 14.79 -8.73 -0.23
N TYR A 56 14.61 -9.97 0.25
CA TYR A 56 15.02 -10.34 1.62
C TYR A 56 16.53 -10.27 1.79
N GLU A 57 17.30 -10.75 0.81
CA GLU A 57 18.76 -10.63 0.82
C GLU A 57 19.23 -9.17 0.83
N GLN A 58 18.55 -8.29 0.10
CA GLN A 58 18.88 -6.86 0.09
C GLN A 58 18.53 -6.21 1.43
N LEU A 59 17.35 -6.51 1.99
CA LEU A 59 16.95 -6.04 3.32
C LEU A 59 17.93 -6.47 4.41
N GLU A 60 18.42 -7.71 4.35
CA GLU A 60 19.38 -8.21 5.32
C GLU A 60 20.75 -7.50 5.21
N LYS A 61 21.21 -7.22 3.98
CA LYS A 61 22.42 -6.39 3.75
C LYS A 61 22.25 -4.98 4.30
N ASP A 62 21.12 -4.34 4.01
CA ASP A 62 20.84 -2.98 4.45
C ASP A 62 20.72 -2.91 5.99
N PHE A 63 20.13 -3.94 6.60
CA PHE A 63 20.04 -4.06 8.06
C PHE A 63 21.41 -4.24 8.73
N ILE A 64 22.28 -5.09 8.17
CA ILE A 64 23.65 -5.27 8.67
C ILE A 64 24.45 -3.96 8.53
N ALA A 65 24.35 -3.28 7.40
CA ALA A 65 25.02 -2.00 7.16
C ALA A 65 24.50 -0.90 8.11
N TYR A 66 23.21 -0.92 8.45
CA TYR A 66 22.64 -0.06 9.49
C TYR A 66 23.22 -0.38 10.88
N GLN A 67 23.28 -1.66 11.27
CA GLN A 67 23.82 -2.09 12.57
C GLN A 67 25.31 -1.75 12.71
N ASN A 68 26.06 -1.80 11.62
CA ASN A 68 27.48 -1.47 11.57
C ASN A 68 27.75 0.04 11.47
N GLU A 69 26.71 0.89 11.56
CA GLU A 69 26.80 2.36 11.39
C GLU A 69 27.35 2.81 10.02
N GLU A 70 27.36 1.92 9.03
CA GLU A 70 27.81 2.21 7.65
C GLU A 70 26.75 3.00 6.87
N ILE A 71 25.47 2.88 7.29
CA ILE A 71 24.37 3.69 6.79
C ILE A 71 24.02 4.73 7.85
N GLN A 72 24.23 6.01 7.51
CA GLN A 72 23.74 7.12 8.33
C GLN A 72 22.22 7.18 8.21
N SER A 73 21.55 6.71 9.24
CA SER A 73 20.11 6.86 9.39
C SER A 73 19.82 8.05 10.27
N GLU A 74 18.88 8.89 9.84
CA GLU A 74 18.35 9.92 10.70
C GLU A 74 17.14 9.38 11.46
N LYS A 75 17.04 9.75 12.74
CA LYS A 75 15.85 9.46 13.53
C LYS A 75 14.64 10.11 12.87
N TRP A 76 13.53 9.36 12.81
CA TRP A 76 12.29 9.84 12.21
C TRP A 76 11.81 11.15 12.84
N GLU A 77 12.03 11.33 14.15
CA GLU A 77 11.68 12.56 14.86
C GLU A 77 12.47 13.78 14.36
N LYS A 78 13.72 13.59 13.92
CA LYS A 78 14.53 14.67 13.33
C LYS A 78 13.98 15.06 11.96
N VAL A 79 13.69 14.06 11.13
CA VAL A 79 13.11 14.26 9.79
C VAL A 79 11.73 14.91 9.88
N GLU A 80 10.88 14.45 10.80
CA GLU A 80 9.56 15.02 11.06
C GLU A 80 9.68 16.49 11.49
N HIS A 81 10.61 16.82 12.40
CA HIS A 81 10.82 18.19 12.85
C HIS A 81 11.26 19.11 11.70
N GLU A 82 12.24 18.68 10.89
CA GLU A 82 12.71 19.44 9.73
C GLU A 82 11.60 19.67 8.69
N LEU A 83 10.73 18.68 8.48
CA LEU A 83 9.58 18.81 7.59
C LEU A 83 8.55 19.81 8.12
N LYS A 84 8.27 19.80 9.44
CA LYS A 84 7.39 20.78 10.08
C LYS A 84 7.96 22.20 10.01
N GLU A 85 9.26 22.37 10.26
CA GLU A 85 9.91 23.68 10.15
C GLU A 85 9.90 24.21 8.71
N LYS A 86 10.16 23.35 7.72
CA LYS A 86 10.29 23.75 6.32
C LYS A 86 8.96 24.00 5.63
N TYR A 87 7.92 23.24 5.99
CA TYR A 87 6.63 23.25 5.29
C TYR A 87 5.45 23.67 6.17
N GLY A 88 5.65 23.89 7.48
CA GLY A 88 4.61 24.34 8.40
C GLY A 88 3.53 23.28 8.71
N LEU A 89 3.88 21.99 8.61
CA LEU A 89 3.00 20.87 8.96
C LEU A 89 2.82 20.70 10.47
#